data_AF-A0A4U7C454-F1
#
_entry.id   AF-A0A4U7C454-F1
#
_cell.length_a   1.000
_cell.length_b   1.000
_cell.length_c   1.000
_cell.angle_alpha   90.00
_cell.angle_beta   90.00
_cell.angle_gamma   90.00
#
_symmetry.space_group_name_H-M   'P 1'
#
loop_
_entity.id
_entity.type
_entity.pdbx_description
1 polymer ?
#
loop_
_entity_poly.entity_id
_entity_poly.type
_entity_poly.pdbx_seq_one_letter_code
_entity_poly.pdbx_strand_id
1 'polypeptide(L)'
;MIALLEQIAILTVGGLVGLIAHESVHYGFGRLFGGSPFVSKRTFYIPEQIDFETPHQMTDRQVRIAGGGVVVFPILLLVGVWAGSLPAIAVGAGGSGISMYDTLAGYHPKQWKRFTAGESISRSDFQAQENTE
;
A
#
# COMPACT_ATOMS: atom_id res chain seq x y z
N MET A 1 -5.45 -20.95 -28.55
CA MET A 1 -4.06 -20.46 -28.33
C MET A 1 -4.02 -18.95 -28.18
N ILE A 2 -4.53 -18.17 -29.13
CA ILE A 2 -4.56 -16.69 -29.06
C ILE A 2 -5.30 -16.18 -27.80
N ALA A 3 -6.52 -16.66 -27.54
CA ALA A 3 -7.28 -16.25 -26.35
C ALA A 3 -6.56 -16.55 -25.01
N LEU A 4 -5.78 -17.63 -24.95
CA LEU A 4 -4.98 -17.94 -23.76
C LEU A 4 -3.82 -16.94 -23.59
N LEU A 5 -3.14 -16.60 -24.69
CA LEU A 5 -2.07 -15.60 -24.68
C LEU A 5 -2.59 -14.22 -24.29
N GLU A 6 -3.77 -13.83 -24.77
CA GLU A 6 -4.45 -12.60 -24.38
C GLU A 6 -4.76 -12.57 -22.88
N GLN A 7 -5.30 -13.66 -22.33
CA GLN A 7 -5.57 -13.74 -20.89
C GLN A 7 -4.28 -13.65 -20.06
N ILE A 8 -3.22 -14.35 -20.48
CA ILE A 8 -1.91 -14.27 -19.82
C ILE A 8 -1.36 -12.84 -19.89
N ALA A 9 -1.48 -12.16 -21.03
CA ALA A 9 -1.04 -10.79 -21.20
C ALA A 9 -1.83 -9.84 -20.29
N ILE A 10 -3.16 -9.97 -20.22
CA ILE A 10 -4.02 -9.17 -19.33
C ILE A 10 -3.64 -9.38 -17.87
N LEU A 11 -3.46 -10.64 -17.45
CA LEU A 11 -3.08 -10.97 -16.07
C LEU A 11 -1.70 -10.40 -15.72
N THR A 12 -0.73 -10.54 -16.62
CA THR A 12 0.65 -10.08 -16.39
C THR A 12 0.74 -8.55 -16.35
N VAL A 13 0.20 -7.88 -17.37
CA VAL A 13 0.22 -6.42 -17.46
C VAL A 13 -0.66 -5.81 -16.37
N GLY A 14 -1.86 -6.34 -16.15
CA GLY A 14 -2.76 -5.88 -15.10
C GLY A 14 -2.17 -6.07 -13.71
N GLY A 15 -1.51 -7.20 -13.44
CA GLY A 15 -0.79 -7.44 -12.19
C GLY A 15 0.32 -6.41 -11.94
N LEU A 16 1.14 -6.13 -12.96
CA LEU A 16 2.17 -5.09 -12.89
C LEU A 16 1.58 -3.70 -12.66
N VAL A 17 0.49 -3.36 -13.34
CA VAL A 17 -0.24 -2.10 -13.13
C VAL A 17 -0.77 -2.02 -11.70
N GLY A 18 -1.29 -3.11 -11.15
CA GLY A 18 -1.75 -3.19 -9.77
C GLY A 18 -0.63 -2.91 -8.76
N LEU A 19 0.54 -3.52 -8.95
CA LEU A 19 1.72 -3.27 -8.11
C LEU A 19 2.17 -1.80 -8.17
N ILE A 20 2.27 -1.23 -9.36
CA ILE A 20 2.67 0.18 -9.52
C ILE A 20 1.61 1.11 -8.91
N ALA A 21 0.33 0.79 -9.11
CA ALA A 21 -0.77 1.55 -8.53
C ALA A 21 -0.74 1.52 -6.99
N HIS A 22 -0.38 0.39 -6.39
CA HIS A 22 -0.21 0.23 -4.95
C HIS A 22 0.82 1.23 -4.40
N GLU A 23 2.05 1.21 -4.92
CA GLU A 23 3.07 2.17 -4.50
C GLU A 23 2.69 3.62 -4.84
N SER A 24 1.94 3.83 -5.91
CA SER A 24 1.44 5.16 -6.29
C SER A 24 0.42 5.71 -5.30
N VAL A 25 -0.35 4.86 -4.61
CA VAL A 25 -1.24 5.27 -3.51
C VAL A 25 -0.42 5.82 -2.34
N HIS A 26 0.61 5.07 -1.90
CA HIS A 26 1.51 5.53 -0.84
C HIS A 26 2.19 6.85 -1.21
N TYR A 27 2.76 6.92 -2.42
CA TYR A 27 3.47 8.09 -2.89
C TYR A 27 2.52 9.30 -3.04
N GLY A 28 1.37 9.10 -3.69
CA GLY A 28 0.41 10.17 -3.97
C GLY A 28 -0.15 10.80 -2.69
N PHE A 29 -0.66 9.96 -1.78
CA PHE A 29 -1.19 10.45 -0.50
C PHE A 29 -0.09 10.96 0.42
N GLY A 30 1.06 10.29 0.45
CA GLY A 30 2.23 10.77 1.19
C GLY A 30 2.64 12.16 0.79
N ARG A 31 2.69 12.43 -0.51
CA ARG A 31 3.05 13.73 -1.05
C ARG A 31 1.97 14.77 -0.73
N LEU A 32 0.70 14.41 -0.90
CA LEU A 32 -0.45 15.27 -0.62
C LEU A 32 -0.51 15.68 0.86
N PHE A 33 -0.13 14.80 1.77
CA PHE A 33 -0.18 15.02 3.21
C PHE A 33 1.12 15.54 3.81
N GLY A 34 2.11 15.90 2.99
CA GLY A 34 3.36 16.51 3.43
C GLY A 34 4.38 15.53 4.02
N GLY A 35 4.22 14.21 3.80
CA GLY A 35 5.15 13.19 4.32
C GLY A 35 6.48 13.08 3.59
N SER A 36 6.67 13.82 2.48
CA SER A 36 7.88 13.79 1.63
C SER A 36 8.29 12.37 1.23
N PRO A 37 7.45 11.67 0.44
CA PRO A 37 7.70 10.29 0.08
C PRO A 37 8.80 10.17 -0.98
N PHE A 38 9.54 9.07 -0.93
CA PHE A 38 10.53 8.69 -1.91
C PHE A 38 10.51 7.17 -2.14
N VAL A 39 11.05 6.73 -3.28
CA VAL A 39 11.14 5.30 -3.56
C VAL A 39 12.41 4.75 -2.93
N SER A 40 12.27 3.95 -1.87
CA SER A 40 13.40 3.38 -1.14
C SER A 40 13.90 2.07 -1.76
N LYS A 41 13.04 1.36 -2.50
CA LYS A 41 13.42 0.10 -3.18
C LYS A 41 12.81 0.00 -4.58
N ARG A 42 13.61 -0.47 -5.54
CA ARG A 42 13.19 -0.73 -6.94
C ARG A 42 13.82 -2.00 -7.47
N THR A 43 13.07 -2.74 -8.29
CA THR A 43 13.57 -3.87 -9.08
C THR A 43 13.09 -3.71 -10.52
N PHE A 44 14.00 -3.83 -11.51
CA PHE A 44 13.67 -3.60 -12.93
C PHE A 44 12.86 -2.32 -13.20
N TYR A 45 13.18 -1.23 -12.51
CA TYR A 45 12.48 0.07 -12.57
C TYR A 45 11.06 0.11 -11.99
N ILE A 46 10.56 -1.00 -11.45
CA ILE A 46 9.27 -1.07 -10.74
C ILE A 46 9.52 -0.63 -9.29
N PRO A 47 8.77 0.37 -8.77
CA PRO A 47 8.82 0.70 -7.35
C PRO A 47 8.27 -0.46 -6.54
N GLU A 48 9.00 -0.88 -5.51
CA GLU A 48 8.59 -1.94 -4.60
C GLU A 48 8.32 -1.45 -3.18
N GLN A 49 8.78 -0.23 -2.86
CA GLN A 49 8.60 0.34 -1.54
C GLN A 49 8.71 1.86 -1.60
N ILE A 50 7.69 2.54 -1.06
CA ILE A 50 7.71 3.95 -0.72
C ILE A 50 8.04 4.14 0.76
N ASP A 51 8.94 5.06 1.05
CA ASP A 51 9.30 5.49 2.39
C ASP A 51 9.15 7.02 2.52
N PHE A 52 9.23 7.57 3.73
CA PHE A 52 8.84 8.94 4.03
C PHE A 52 9.93 9.66 4.85
N GLU A 53 10.39 10.81 4.38
CA GLU A 53 11.40 11.59 5.13
C GLU A 53 10.80 12.32 6.33
N THR A 54 9.50 12.61 6.29
CA THR A 54 8.83 13.48 7.27
C THR A 54 7.55 12.86 7.84
N PRO A 55 7.59 11.59 8.33
CA PRO A 55 6.40 10.86 8.74
C PRO A 55 5.63 11.54 9.89
N HIS A 56 6.34 12.24 10.79
CA HIS A 56 5.74 12.97 11.91
C HIS A 56 4.93 14.21 11.52
N GLN A 57 5.08 14.73 10.30
CA GLN A 57 4.30 15.87 9.80
C GLN A 57 2.89 15.46 9.40
N MET A 58 2.66 14.17 9.15
CA MET A 58 1.34 13.63 8.80
C MET A 58 0.53 13.39 10.08
N THR A 59 -0.76 13.70 10.06
CA THR A 59 -1.70 13.31 11.12
C THR A 59 -1.96 11.80 11.09
N ASP A 60 -2.44 11.23 12.19
CA ASP A 60 -2.73 9.79 12.29
C ASP A 60 -3.74 9.32 11.22
N ARG A 61 -4.75 10.15 10.92
CA ARG A 61 -5.71 9.89 9.83
C ARG A 61 -5.04 9.88 8.46
N GLN A 62 -4.12 10.81 8.20
CA GLN A 62 -3.39 10.87 6.95
C GLN A 62 -2.45 9.67 6.77
N VAL A 63 -1.82 9.20 7.85
CA VAL A 63 -1.03 7.95 7.84
C VAL A 63 -1.90 6.75 7.49
N ARG A 64 -3.09 6.63 8.12
CA ARG A 64 -4.03 5.56 7.79
C ARG A 64 -4.46 5.56 6.33
N ILE A 65 -4.66 6.73 5.73
CA ILE A 65 -5.00 6.86 4.31
C ILE A 65 -3.79 6.53 3.43
N ALA A 66 -2.62 7.10 3.73
CA ALA A 66 -1.43 6.94 2.90
C ALA A 66 -0.87 5.52 2.94
N GLY A 67 -0.75 4.91 4.12
CA GLY A 67 -0.24 3.54 4.27
C GLY A 67 -1.34 2.48 4.26
N GLY A 68 -2.48 2.71 4.91
CA GLY A 68 -3.58 1.73 4.97
C GLY A 68 -4.55 1.76 3.79
N GLY A 69 -4.52 2.82 2.96
CA GLY A 69 -5.47 3.02 1.85
C GLY A 69 -5.40 1.97 0.74
N VAL A 70 -4.32 1.18 0.70
CA VAL A 70 -4.13 0.08 -0.27
C VAL A 70 -5.11 -1.07 -0.11
N VAL A 71 -5.92 -1.10 0.98
CA VAL A 71 -7.06 -2.02 1.13
C VAL A 71 -8.10 -1.90 0.00
N VAL A 72 -8.07 -0.81 -0.77
CA VAL A 72 -8.90 -0.65 -1.98
C VAL A 72 -8.63 -1.73 -3.03
N PHE A 73 -7.40 -2.28 -3.12
CA PHE A 73 -7.06 -3.29 -4.14
C PHE A 73 -7.71 -4.65 -3.88
N PRO A 74 -7.73 -5.20 -2.65
CA PRO A 74 -8.55 -6.37 -2.34
C PRO A 74 -10.04 -6.16 -2.62
N ILE A 75 -10.58 -4.96 -2.36
CA ILE A 75 -11.98 -4.64 -2.69
C ILE A 75 -12.18 -4.66 -4.21
N LEU A 76 -11.28 -4.03 -4.97
CA LEU A 76 -11.30 -4.03 -6.43
C LEU A 76 -11.22 -5.45 -6.99
N LEU A 77 -10.39 -6.32 -6.41
CA LEU A 77 -10.31 -7.73 -6.77
C LEU A 77 -11.66 -8.42 -6.60
N LEU A 78 -12.32 -8.28 -5.44
CA LEU A 78 -13.62 -8.89 -5.18
C LEU A 78 -14.71 -8.37 -6.14
N VAL A 79 -14.73 -7.07 -6.39
CA VAL A 79 -15.66 -6.45 -7.37
C VAL A 79 -15.38 -6.95 -8.77
N GLY A 80 -14.10 -7.09 -9.16
CA GLY A 80 -13.68 -7.64 -10.45
C GLY A 80 -14.14 -9.08 -10.64
N VAL A 81 -14.01 -9.92 -9.61
CA VAL A 81 -14.53 -11.30 -9.60
C VAL A 81 -16.04 -11.31 -9.76
N TRP A 82 -16.75 -10.51 -8.97
CA TRP A 82 -18.21 -10.42 -9.03
C TRP A 82 -18.71 -9.97 -10.42
N ALA A 83 -18.01 -9.02 -11.04
CA ALA A 83 -18.34 -8.53 -12.38
C ALA A 83 -17.81 -9.40 -13.54
N GLY A 84 -17.04 -10.46 -13.25
CA GLY A 84 -16.39 -11.28 -14.29
C GLY A 84 -15.34 -10.52 -15.13
N SER A 85 -14.78 -9.42 -14.59
CA SER A 85 -13.85 -8.55 -15.31
C SER A 85 -12.41 -8.97 -15.09
N LEU A 86 -11.84 -9.71 -16.05
CA LEU A 86 -10.44 -10.17 -15.99
C LEU A 86 -9.43 -9.02 -15.79
N PRO A 87 -9.56 -7.84 -16.44
CA PRO A 87 -8.67 -6.72 -16.17
C PRO A 87 -8.75 -6.19 -14.74
N ALA A 88 -9.96 -6.08 -14.18
CA ALA A 88 -10.15 -5.62 -12.79
C ALA A 88 -9.58 -6.64 -11.79
N ILE A 89 -9.77 -7.94 -12.07
CA ILE A 89 -9.17 -9.02 -11.28
C ILE A 89 -7.64 -8.91 -11.31
N ALA A 90 -7.03 -8.72 -12.49
CA ALA A 90 -5.59 -8.62 -12.63
C ALA A 90 -4.99 -7.45 -11.84
N VAL A 91 -5.57 -6.24 -11.98
CA VAL A 91 -5.14 -5.05 -11.26
C VAL A 91 -5.37 -5.19 -9.75
N GLY A 92 -6.56 -5.65 -9.36
CA GLY A 92 -6.88 -5.89 -7.96
C GLY A 92 -5.92 -6.88 -7.31
N ALA A 93 -5.68 -8.02 -7.94
CA ALA A 93 -4.75 -9.04 -7.45
C ALA A 93 -3.30 -8.51 -7.35
N GLY A 94 -2.83 -7.80 -8.38
CA GLY A 94 -1.49 -7.20 -8.37
C GLY A 94 -1.28 -6.20 -7.23
N GLY A 95 -2.26 -5.34 -6.97
CA GLY A 95 -2.18 -4.35 -5.89
C GLY A 95 -2.56 -4.88 -4.50
N SER A 96 -2.98 -6.14 -4.37
CA SER A 96 -3.46 -6.71 -3.10
C SER A 96 -2.34 -7.19 -2.17
N GLY A 97 -1.07 -7.04 -2.54
CA GLY A 97 0.05 -7.31 -1.65
C GLY A 97 0.10 -6.30 -0.52
N ILE A 98 -0.54 -6.60 0.62
CA ILE A 98 -0.51 -5.75 1.81
C ILE A 98 0.65 -6.20 2.70
N SER A 99 1.57 -5.29 2.98
CA SER A 99 2.72 -5.52 3.85
C SER A 99 2.36 -5.31 5.33
N MET A 100 3.28 -5.72 6.21
CA MET A 100 3.19 -5.38 7.63
C MET A 100 3.25 -3.87 7.87
N TYR A 101 3.92 -3.12 7.00
CA TYR A 101 4.05 -1.68 7.09
C TYR A 101 2.70 -0.99 6.83
N ASP A 102 1.95 -1.45 5.83
CA ASP A 102 0.60 -0.94 5.49
C ASP A 102 -0.40 -1.22 6.61
N THR A 103 -0.29 -2.43 7.17
CA THR A 103 -1.07 -2.85 8.33
C THR A 103 -0.75 -1.96 9.54
N LEU A 104 0.54 -1.71 9.80
CA LEU A 104 0.99 -0.83 10.88
C LEU A 104 0.46 0.60 10.69
N ALA A 105 0.45 1.13 9.46
CA ALA A 105 -0.12 2.44 9.16
C ALA A 105 -1.63 2.51 9.44
N GLY A 106 -2.36 1.46 9.07
CA GLY A 106 -3.80 1.36 9.24
C GLY A 106 -4.25 1.30 10.70
N TYR A 107 -3.59 0.46 11.51
CA TYR A 107 -4.02 0.21 12.90
C TYR A 107 -3.25 1.05 13.93
N HIS A 108 -1.96 1.27 13.71
CA HIS A 108 -1.03 1.87 14.68
C HIS A 108 -0.22 3.02 14.07
N PRO A 109 -0.88 4.11 13.62
CA PRO A 109 -0.23 5.17 12.86
C PRO A 109 0.88 5.89 13.62
N LYS A 110 0.82 5.96 14.96
CA LYS A 110 1.88 6.57 15.77
C LYS A 110 3.16 5.72 15.73
N GLN A 111 3.03 4.41 15.88
CA GLN A 111 4.11 3.45 15.81
C GLN A 111 4.65 3.38 14.38
N TRP A 112 3.79 3.45 13.37
CA TRP A 112 4.22 3.57 11.99
C TRP A 112 5.13 4.78 11.76
N LYS A 113 4.80 5.96 12.30
CA LYS A 113 5.65 7.16 12.15
C LYS A 113 7.02 6.97 12.77
N ARG A 114 7.07 6.41 13.98
CA ARG A 114 8.32 6.11 14.68
C ARG A 114 9.15 5.11 13.89
N PHE A 115 8.52 4.04 13.38
CA PHE A 115 9.20 2.99 12.60
C PHE A 115 9.83 3.58 11.34
N THR A 116 9.04 4.39 10.63
CA THR A 116 9.42 5.08 9.40
C THR A 116 10.54 6.09 9.64
N ALA A 117 10.53 6.77 10.78
CA ALA A 117 11.60 7.67 11.20
C ALA A 117 12.89 6.94 11.67
N GLY A 118 12.91 5.61 11.65
CA GLY A 118 14.04 4.80 12.14
C GLY A 118 14.17 4.77 13.67
N GLU A 119 13.12 5.15 14.40
CA GLU A 119 13.09 5.13 15.85
C GLU A 119 12.82 3.72 16.38
N SER A 120 13.32 3.42 17.58
CA SER A 120 13.07 2.15 18.26
C SER A 120 11.59 1.99 18.62
N ILE A 121 11.05 0.80 18.37
CA ILE A 121 9.70 0.39 18.78
C ILE A 121 9.78 -0.91 19.56
N SER A 122 8.96 -0.99 20.62
CA SER A 122 8.85 -2.12 21.52
C SER A 122 7.39 -2.57 21.65
N ARG A 123 7.15 -3.76 22.22
CA ARG A 123 5.78 -4.27 22.43
C ARG A 123 4.95 -3.38 23.36
N SER A 124 5.56 -2.74 24.35
CA SER A 124 4.86 -1.84 25.27
C SER A 124 4.27 -0.62 24.58
N ASP A 125 4.83 -0.20 23.44
CA ASP A 125 4.31 0.92 22.66
C ASP A 125 2.92 0.62 22.06
N PHE A 126 2.57 -0.66 21.86
CA PHE A 126 1.26 -1.07 21.34
C PHE A 126 0.22 -1.22 22.47
N GLN A 127 0.63 -1.76 23.62
CA GLN A 127 -0.25 -1.95 24.79
C GLN A 127 -0.71 -0.62 25.40
N ALA A 128 0.14 0.41 25.37
CA ALA A 128 -0.22 1.74 25.87
C ALA A 128 -1.33 2.40 25.04
N GLN A 129 -1.42 2.08 23.74
CA GLN A 129 -2.43 2.66 22.85
C GLN A 129 -3.82 2.04 23.08
N GLU A 130 -3.92 0.72 23.29
CA GLU A 130 -5.19 0.03 23.59
C GLU A 130 -5.88 0.56 24.85
N ASN A 131 -5.13 1.14 25.80
CA ASN A 131 -5.69 1.72 27.03
C ASN A 131 -6.16 3.17 26.87
N THR A 132 -5.99 3.77 25.69
CA THR A 132 -6.34 5.18 25.40
C THR A 132 -7.37 5.36 24.28
N GLU A 133 -7.75 4.27 23.58
CA GLU A 133 -8.86 4.22 22.62
C GLU A 133 -10.10 3.61 23.27
#